data_AF-A0A350J1F3-F1
#
_entry.id   AF-A0A350J1F3-F1
#
_cell.length_a   1.000
_cell.length_b   1.000
_cell.length_c   1.000
_cell.angle_alpha   90.00
_cell.angle_beta   90.00
_cell.angle_gamma   90.00
#
_symmetry.space_group_name_H-M   'P 1'
#
loop_
_entity.id
_entity.type
_entity.pdbx_description
1 polymer ?
#
loop_
_entity_poly.entity_id
_entity_poly.type
_entity_poly.pdbx_seq_one_letter_code
_entity_poly.pdbx_strand_id
1 'polypeptide(L)'
;MKISKRFGCIKIILSSYALCFMNTVYAATPTCQNLKGQWFNELGSTLIISNIKGNGQLSGHFVSSDQAGGETFVVMGWVNDASPLEGLDHITAVTFAVNWDEYGSLSSWAGGCAIKDGIPTLSMIWNLVLANAQFEWDHMISNSDTFKPKK
;
A
#
# COMPACT_ATOMS: atom_id res chain seq x y z
N MET A 1 7.17 -78.82 25.40
CA MET A 1 5.99 -78.84 26.28
C MET A 1 5.17 -77.56 26.04
N LYS A 2 3.96 -77.74 25.50
CA LYS A 2 2.77 -76.87 25.39
C LYS A 2 2.89 -75.32 25.23
N ILE A 3 2.47 -74.85 24.04
CA ILE A 3 1.37 -73.90 23.72
C ILE A 3 1.32 -72.54 24.46
N SER A 4 1.34 -71.42 23.71
CA SER A 4 0.16 -70.54 23.56
C SER A 4 0.30 -69.50 22.43
N LYS A 5 -0.78 -69.37 21.63
CA LYS A 5 -1.01 -68.33 20.62
C LYS A 5 -1.55 -67.07 21.30
N ARG A 6 -1.18 -65.88 20.83
CA ARG A 6 -2.05 -64.70 20.85
C ARG A 6 -1.97 -63.94 19.54
N PHE A 7 -3.08 -63.97 18.81
CA PHE A 7 -3.42 -63.04 17.74
C PHE A 7 -3.60 -61.64 18.33
N GLY A 8 -3.02 -60.62 17.69
CA GLY A 8 -3.30 -59.21 17.96
C GLY A 8 -3.50 -58.49 16.63
N CYS A 9 -4.75 -58.11 16.35
CA CYS A 9 -5.12 -57.26 15.21
C CYS A 9 -4.40 -55.91 15.31
N ILE A 10 -3.61 -55.57 14.30
CA ILE A 10 -3.09 -54.21 14.11
C ILE A 10 -4.26 -53.34 13.63
N LYS A 11 -4.76 -52.48 14.51
CA LYS A 11 -5.71 -51.42 14.15
C LYS A 11 -4.96 -50.38 13.31
N ILE A 12 -5.27 -50.31 12.03
CA ILE A 12 -4.82 -49.23 11.13
C ILE A 12 -5.66 -48.00 11.47
N ILE A 13 -5.08 -47.04 12.19
CA ILE A 13 -5.69 -45.73 12.41
C ILE A 13 -5.37 -44.87 11.18
N LEU A 14 -6.33 -44.74 10.28
CA LEU A 14 -6.28 -43.76 9.18
C LEU A 14 -6.47 -42.37 9.77
N SER A 15 -5.35 -41.69 10.05
CA SER A 15 -5.33 -40.26 10.38
C SER A 15 -5.61 -39.46 9.11
N SER A 16 -6.85 -39.02 8.93
CA SER A 16 -7.27 -38.09 7.88
C SER A 16 -6.69 -36.70 8.17
N TYR A 17 -5.52 -36.41 7.60
CA TYR A 17 -4.98 -35.04 7.56
C TYR A 17 -5.80 -34.22 6.56
N ALA A 18 -6.70 -33.39 7.05
CA ALA A 18 -7.34 -32.36 6.24
C ALA A 18 -6.26 -31.33 5.86
N LEU A 19 -5.83 -31.34 4.59
CA LEU A 19 -5.00 -30.28 4.04
C LEU A 19 -5.85 -29.00 3.96
N CYS A 20 -5.66 -28.11 4.92
CA CYS A 20 -6.06 -26.71 4.78
C CYS A 20 -5.16 -26.07 3.71
N PHE A 21 -5.65 -25.97 2.48
CA PHE A 21 -5.05 -25.11 1.47
C PHE A 21 -5.22 -23.66 1.93
N MET A 22 -4.18 -23.11 2.56
CA MET A 22 -4.08 -21.66 2.74
C MET A 22 -3.82 -21.05 1.36
N ASN A 23 -4.89 -20.56 0.72
CA ASN A 23 -4.74 -19.71 -0.45
C ASN A 23 -4.09 -18.41 0.00
N THR A 24 -2.79 -18.27 -0.25
CA THR A 24 -2.12 -16.98 -0.17
C THR A 24 -2.66 -16.10 -1.29
N VAL A 25 -3.59 -15.21 -0.96
CA VAL A 25 -4.04 -14.15 -1.87
C VAL A 25 -2.84 -13.21 -2.03
N TYR A 26 -2.07 -13.38 -3.10
CA TYR A 26 -1.05 -12.41 -3.48
C TYR A 26 -1.79 -11.12 -3.84
N ALA A 27 -1.57 -10.05 -3.08
CA ALA A 27 -2.07 -8.74 -3.48
C ALA A 27 -1.48 -8.43 -4.86
N ALA A 28 -2.34 -8.16 -5.85
CA ALA A 28 -1.88 -7.86 -7.20
C ALA A 28 -0.92 -6.65 -7.17
N THR A 29 0.14 -6.69 -7.97
CA THR A 29 1.05 -5.56 -8.16
C THR A 29 0.25 -4.38 -8.69
N PRO A 30 0.29 -3.20 -8.04
CA PRO A 30 -0.52 -2.08 -8.45
C PRO A 30 -0.09 -1.53 -9.81
N THR A 31 -1.05 -0.98 -10.55
CA THR A 31 -0.87 -0.35 -11.86
C THR A 31 -1.55 1.01 -11.89
N CYS A 32 -1.38 1.81 -12.95
CA CYS A 32 -2.12 3.07 -13.07
C CYS A 32 -3.63 2.87 -13.26
N GLN A 33 -4.06 1.74 -13.82
CA GLN A 33 -5.48 1.39 -13.96
C GLN A 33 -6.08 0.76 -12.69
N ASN A 34 -5.24 0.24 -11.80
CA ASN A 34 -5.65 -0.30 -10.51
C ASN A 34 -4.60 0.04 -9.46
N LEU A 35 -4.78 1.18 -8.80
CA LEU A 35 -3.82 1.71 -7.83
C LEU A 35 -3.78 0.92 -6.50
N LYS A 36 -4.70 -0.03 -6.26
CA LYS A 36 -4.71 -0.82 -5.02
C LYS A 36 -3.47 -1.69 -4.92
N GLY A 37 -2.74 -1.56 -3.82
CA GLY A 37 -1.47 -2.27 -3.61
C GLY A 37 -0.45 -1.42 -2.85
N GLN A 38 0.80 -1.85 -2.89
CA GLN A 38 1.90 -1.18 -2.20
C GLN A 38 2.77 -0.41 -3.21
N TRP A 39 3.04 0.85 -2.87
CA TRP A 39 3.83 1.79 -3.64
C TRP A 39 4.98 2.26 -2.77
N PHE A 40 6.22 2.09 -3.23
CA PHE A 40 7.43 2.44 -2.50
C PHE A 40 8.08 3.68 -3.11
N ASN A 41 8.49 4.64 -2.29
CA ASN A 41 9.18 5.85 -2.75
C ASN A 41 10.71 5.74 -2.63
N GLU A 42 11.42 6.70 -3.23
CA GLU A 42 12.87 6.80 -3.23
C GLU A 42 13.49 6.98 -1.84
N LEU A 43 12.69 7.38 -0.85
CA LEU A 43 13.14 7.61 0.54
C LEU A 43 13.00 6.38 1.44
N GLY A 44 12.43 5.28 0.95
CA GLY A 44 12.23 4.09 1.76
C GLY A 44 10.82 3.92 2.34
N SER A 45 9.90 4.86 2.09
CA SER A 45 8.53 4.82 2.61
C SER A 45 7.61 3.98 1.71
N THR A 46 6.53 3.44 2.28
CA THR A 46 5.52 2.66 1.55
C THR A 46 4.13 3.27 1.69
N LEU A 47 3.53 3.72 0.59
CA LEU A 47 2.10 4.00 0.49
C LEU A 47 1.35 2.69 0.20
N ILE A 48 0.40 2.34 1.05
CA ILE A 48 -0.46 1.15 0.93
C ILE A 48 -1.87 1.62 0.62
N ILE A 49 -2.32 1.45 -0.62
CA ILE A 49 -3.69 1.79 -1.03
C ILE A 49 -4.56 0.54 -0.85
N SER A 50 -5.38 0.54 0.22
CA SER A 50 -6.21 -0.60 0.58
C SER A 50 -7.55 -0.59 -0.14
N ASN A 51 -8.15 0.59 -0.31
CA ASN A 51 -9.45 0.71 -0.96
C ASN A 51 -9.56 1.98 -1.80
N ILE A 52 -10.31 1.85 -2.89
CA ILE A 52 -10.77 2.93 -3.75
C ILE A 52 -12.25 2.64 -3.99
N LYS A 53 -13.11 3.55 -3.55
CA LYS A 53 -14.56 3.46 -3.73
C LYS A 53 -14.93 3.91 -5.15
N GLY A 54 -16.13 3.56 -5.61
CA GLY A 54 -16.61 3.94 -6.95
C GLY A 54 -16.75 5.45 -7.18
N ASN A 55 -16.71 6.27 -6.13
CA ASN A 55 -16.66 7.73 -6.22
C ASN A 55 -15.22 8.29 -6.20
N GLY A 56 -14.20 7.44 -6.35
CA GLY A 56 -12.80 7.83 -6.32
C GLY A 56 -12.20 7.99 -4.92
N GLN A 57 -12.98 7.86 -3.83
CA GLN A 57 -12.41 8.01 -2.48
C GLN A 57 -11.36 6.92 -2.22
N LEU A 58 -10.14 7.35 -1.93
CA LEU A 58 -8.99 6.51 -1.59
C LEU A 58 -8.83 6.44 -0.08
N SER A 59 -8.52 5.25 0.42
CA SER A 59 -8.13 5.03 1.82
C SER A 59 -7.04 3.97 1.93
N GLY A 60 -6.15 4.13 2.89
CA GLY A 60 -5.01 3.24 3.06
C GLY A 60 -4.14 3.62 4.25
N HIS A 61 -2.86 3.25 4.16
CA HIS A 61 -1.86 3.59 5.16
C HIS A 61 -0.57 4.06 4.51
N PHE A 62 0.22 4.87 5.22
CA PHE A 62 1.55 5.28 4.85
C PHE A 62 2.52 4.75 5.90
N VAL A 63 3.49 3.96 5.48
CA VAL A 63 4.58 3.48 6.34
C VAL A 63 5.78 4.36 6.07
N SER A 64 6.26 5.10 7.08
CA SER A 64 7.49 5.89 6.95
C SER A 64 8.70 4.98 6.72
N SER A 65 9.81 5.54 6.24
CA SER A 65 11.04 4.76 6.09
C SER A 65 11.57 4.31 7.46
N ASP A 66 12.38 3.26 7.49
CA ASP A 66 13.03 2.80 8.74
C ASP A 66 13.88 3.89 9.38
N GLN A 67 14.47 4.78 8.56
CA GLN A 67 15.24 5.94 9.03
C GLN A 67 14.34 7.00 9.71
N ALA A 68 13.06 7.02 9.37
CA ALA A 68 12.03 7.88 9.94
C ALA A 68 11.10 7.13 10.91
N GLY A 69 11.56 6.00 11.47
CA GLY A 69 10.87 5.25 12.52
C GLY A 69 10.06 4.02 12.05
N GLY A 70 9.76 3.90 10.75
CA GLY A 70 9.00 2.76 10.21
C GLY A 70 7.54 2.71 10.67
N GLU A 71 6.99 3.84 11.09
CA GLU A 71 5.66 3.94 11.67
C GLU A 71 4.56 3.99 10.60
N THR A 72 3.35 3.58 10.99
CA THR A 72 2.21 3.47 10.08
C THR A 72 1.15 4.51 10.41
N PHE A 73 0.77 5.30 9.41
CA PHE A 73 -0.21 6.38 9.53
C PHE A 73 -1.38 6.16 8.58
N VAL A 74 -2.56 6.70 8.92
CA VAL A 74 -3.74 6.61 8.07
C VAL A 74 -3.60 7.53 6.85
N VAL A 75 -3.99 7.02 5.69
CA VAL A 75 -4.06 7.77 4.43
C VAL A 75 -5.52 7.91 4.00
N MET A 76 -5.90 9.12 3.61
CA MET A 76 -7.17 9.41 2.95
C MET A 76 -6.94 10.30 1.73
N GLY A 77 -7.72 10.11 0.67
CA GLY A 77 -7.51 10.85 -0.57
C GLY A 77 -8.56 10.61 -1.64
N TRP A 78 -8.19 10.95 -2.87
CA TRP A 78 -9.04 10.83 -4.04
C TRP A 78 -8.25 10.37 -5.27
N VAL A 79 -8.93 9.59 -6.10
CA VAL A 79 -8.48 9.17 -7.42
C VAL A 79 -9.48 9.65 -8.44
N ASN A 80 -8.99 10.14 -9.57
CA ASN A 80 -9.80 10.43 -10.74
C ASN A 80 -9.21 9.69 -11.94
N ASP A 81 -9.96 8.71 -12.43
CA ASP A 81 -9.64 7.83 -13.54
C ASP A 81 -10.55 8.12 -14.76
N ALA A 82 -10.95 9.38 -14.93
CA ALA A 82 -11.73 9.82 -16.09
C ALA A 82 -11.16 9.28 -17.40
N SER A 83 -12.03 8.82 -18.29
CA SER A 83 -11.61 8.19 -19.54
C SER A 83 -10.69 9.12 -20.35
N PRO A 84 -9.64 8.60 -21.00
CA PRO A 84 -8.80 9.38 -21.89
C PRO A 84 -9.62 10.08 -22.96
N LEU A 85 -9.27 11.32 -23.28
CA LEU A 85 -9.87 12.08 -24.38
C LEU A 85 -8.94 12.06 -25.59
N GLU A 86 -9.52 11.96 -26.78
CA GLU A 86 -8.76 11.91 -28.03
C GLU A 86 -7.87 13.16 -28.19
N GLY A 87 -6.61 12.93 -28.54
CA GLY A 87 -5.63 14.00 -28.78
C GLY A 87 -5.05 14.65 -27.51
N LEU A 88 -5.42 14.19 -26.30
CA LEU A 88 -4.87 14.68 -25.04
C LEU A 88 -3.98 13.62 -24.37
N ASP A 89 -2.96 14.11 -23.64
CA ASP A 89 -2.22 13.26 -22.71
C ASP A 89 -3.11 12.85 -21.53
N HIS A 90 -2.90 11.64 -21.01
CA HIS A 90 -3.75 11.07 -19.98
C HIS A 90 -2.93 10.44 -18.85
N ILE A 91 -3.30 10.81 -17.62
CA ILE A 91 -2.81 10.19 -16.39
C ILE A 91 -3.99 9.88 -15.47
N THR A 92 -3.82 8.94 -14.57
CA THR A 92 -4.74 8.76 -13.43
C THR A 92 -4.36 9.79 -12.36
N ALA A 93 -5.20 10.78 -12.11
CA ALA A 93 -4.92 11.81 -11.12
C ALA A 93 -5.14 11.27 -9.70
N VAL A 94 -4.22 11.60 -8.80
CA VAL A 94 -4.24 11.10 -7.42
C VAL A 94 -3.93 12.25 -6.45
N THR A 95 -4.70 12.32 -5.37
CA THR A 95 -4.37 13.11 -4.19
C THR A 95 -4.53 12.26 -2.94
N PHE A 96 -3.69 12.50 -1.94
CA PHE A 96 -3.88 11.92 -0.62
C PHE A 96 -3.21 12.76 0.45
N ALA A 97 -3.60 12.56 1.70
CA ALA A 97 -2.99 13.20 2.85
C ALA A 97 -2.75 12.18 3.97
N VAL A 98 -1.76 12.49 4.80
CA VAL A 98 -1.38 11.78 6.00
C VAL A 98 -1.42 12.77 7.15
N ASN A 99 -2.12 12.40 8.23
CA ASN A 99 -1.97 13.06 9.52
C ASN A 99 -0.82 12.37 10.27
N TRP A 100 0.22 13.11 10.64
CA TRP A 100 1.33 12.57 11.42
C TRP A 100 1.04 12.56 12.92
N ASP A 101 -0.24 12.49 13.30
CA ASP A 101 -0.78 12.41 14.67
C ASP A 101 0.04 13.17 15.72
N GLU A 102 0.84 12.46 16.53
CA GLU A 102 1.60 13.04 17.64
C GLU A 102 2.77 13.94 17.22
N TYR A 103 3.21 13.86 15.97
CA TYR A 103 4.25 14.72 15.41
C TYR A 103 3.75 16.12 15.03
N GLY A 104 2.45 16.40 15.19
CA GLY A 104 1.91 17.75 15.08
C GLY A 104 2.05 18.35 13.67
N SER A 105 1.92 17.53 12.64
CA SER A 105 1.99 17.96 11.25
C SER A 105 1.13 17.11 10.34
N LEU A 106 0.90 17.59 9.12
CA LEU A 106 0.18 16.87 8.07
C LEU A 106 0.93 16.98 6.76
N SER A 107 0.97 15.91 5.98
CA SER A 107 1.47 15.96 4.61
C SER A 107 0.35 15.70 3.62
N SER A 108 0.38 16.41 2.50
CA SER A 108 -0.50 16.15 1.36
C SER A 108 0.33 15.92 0.11
N TRP A 109 -0.05 14.95 -0.71
CA TRP A 109 0.53 14.66 -2.01
C TRP A 109 -0.52 14.89 -3.10
N ALA A 110 -0.11 15.49 -4.20
CA ALA A 110 -0.92 15.67 -5.40
C ALA A 110 -0.08 15.38 -6.65
N GLY A 111 -0.66 14.65 -7.61
CA GLY A 111 0.03 14.26 -8.82
C GLY A 111 -0.78 13.25 -9.63
N GLY A 112 -0.08 12.30 -10.26
CA GLY A 112 -0.77 11.23 -10.97
C GLY A 112 0.13 10.06 -11.36
N CYS A 113 -0.53 9.00 -11.82
CA CYS A 113 0.11 7.78 -12.29
C CYS A 113 0.22 7.77 -13.81
N ALA A 114 1.43 7.52 -14.29
CA ALA A 114 1.70 7.24 -15.70
C ALA A 114 2.70 6.08 -15.82
N ILE A 115 2.77 5.48 -17.02
CA ILE A 115 3.80 4.48 -17.33
C ILE A 115 5.08 5.23 -17.70
N LYS A 116 6.15 5.03 -16.93
CA LYS A 116 7.49 5.59 -17.21
C LYS A 116 8.47 4.43 -17.35
N ASP A 117 9.13 4.33 -18.50
CA ASP A 117 10.06 3.23 -18.83
C ASP A 117 9.47 1.82 -18.62
N GLY A 118 8.18 1.68 -18.94
CA GLY A 118 7.43 0.42 -18.75
C GLY A 118 6.99 0.14 -17.31
N ILE A 119 7.23 1.06 -16.37
CA ILE A 119 6.90 0.90 -14.95
C ILE A 119 5.78 1.88 -14.55
N PRO A 120 4.67 1.41 -13.96
CA PRO A 120 3.69 2.30 -13.32
C PRO A 120 4.38 3.18 -12.29
N THR A 121 4.21 4.50 -12.41
CA THR A 121 4.93 5.46 -11.56
C THR A 121 3.98 6.57 -11.13
N LEU A 122 3.85 6.76 -9.82
CA LEU A 122 3.21 7.93 -9.23
C LEU A 122 4.27 9.03 -9.10
N SER A 123 4.07 10.16 -9.77
CA SER A 123 4.90 11.35 -9.59
C SER A 123 4.09 12.39 -8.85
N MET A 124 4.55 12.73 -7.65
CA MET A 124 3.77 13.50 -6.68
C MET A 124 4.56 14.71 -6.20
N ILE A 125 3.90 15.86 -6.09
CA ILE A 125 4.38 16.98 -5.29
C ILE A 125 3.72 16.86 -3.93
N TRP A 126 4.47 17.14 -2.86
CA TRP A 126 3.92 17.17 -1.52
C TRP A 126 4.18 18.47 -0.79
N ASN A 127 3.29 18.75 0.17
CA ASN A 127 3.45 19.80 1.17
C ASN A 127 3.34 19.18 2.56
N LEU A 128 4.33 19.39 3.41
CA LEU A 128 4.30 19.17 4.84
C LEU A 128 3.90 20.49 5.50
N VAL A 129 2.85 20.45 6.32
CA VAL A 129 2.36 21.59 7.09
C VAL A 129 2.56 21.30 8.57
N LEU A 130 3.35 22.13 9.22
CA LEU A 130 3.62 22.05 10.65
C LEU A 130 2.51 22.80 11.42
N ALA A 131 1.95 22.17 12.45
CA ALA A 131 0.99 22.86 13.33
C ALA A 131 1.66 23.93 14.19
N ASN A 132 2.94 23.72 14.53
CA ASN A 132 3.75 24.67 15.28
C ASN A 132 5.09 24.86 14.55
N ALA A 133 5.47 26.12 14.31
CA ALA A 133 6.75 26.49 13.70
C ALA A 133 7.36 27.68 14.47
N GLN A 134 8.66 27.90 14.30
CA GLN A 134 9.36 29.02 14.94
C GLN A 134 8.89 30.38 14.39
N PHE A 135 8.54 30.42 13.11
CA PHE A 135 8.11 31.62 12.42
C PHE A 135 6.88 31.35 11.54
N GLU A 136 6.10 32.40 11.28
CA GLU A 136 4.90 32.33 10.42
C GLU A 136 5.19 31.76 9.02
N TRP A 137 6.38 32.05 8.48
CA TRP A 137 6.78 31.62 7.13
C TRP A 137 7.32 30.19 7.06
N ASP A 138 7.57 29.54 8.21
CA ASP A 138 8.19 28.20 8.31
C ASP A 138 7.17 27.06 8.42
N HIS A 139 5.88 27.36 8.35
CA HIS A 139 4.84 26.34 8.51
C HIS A 139 4.76 25.35 7.35
N MET A 140 5.31 25.66 6.17
CA MET A 140 5.12 24.88 4.96
C MET A 140 6.45 24.50 4.32
N ILE A 141 6.64 23.20 4.10
CA ILE A 141 7.76 22.64 3.34
C ILE A 141 7.19 21.89 2.15
N SER A 142 7.75 22.11 0.96
CA SER A 142 7.31 21.45 -0.26
C SER A 142 8.44 20.70 -0.93
N ASN A 143 8.16 19.52 -1.47
CA ASN A 143 9.09 18.78 -2.31
C ASN A 143 8.31 17.82 -3.23
N SER A 144 8.99 16.83 -3.82
CA SER A 144 8.37 15.79 -4.63
C SER A 144 8.81 14.40 -4.17
N ASP A 145 7.94 13.42 -4.38
CA ASP A 145 8.23 11.99 -4.24
C ASP A 145 7.86 11.24 -5.53
N THR A 146 8.58 10.16 -5.81
CA THR A 146 8.25 9.21 -6.87
C THR A 146 7.98 7.83 -6.30
N PHE A 147 6.75 7.34 -6.44
CA PHE A 147 6.40 5.99 -5.99
C PHE A 147 6.33 5.00 -7.14
N LYS A 148 6.82 3.79 -6.90
CA LYS A 148 6.76 2.64 -7.82
C LYS A 148 6.15 1.43 -7.12
N PRO A 149 5.53 0.48 -7.84
CA PRO A 149 5.02 -0.74 -7.25
C PRO A 149 6.11 -1.47 -6.45
N LYS A 150 5.81 -1.83 -5.20
CA LYS A 150 6.69 -2.65 -4.38
C LYS A 150 6.70 -4.07 -4.95
N LYS A 151 7.90 -4.59 -5.19
CA LYS A 151 8.11 -5.96 -5.71
C LYS A 151 7.79 -7.01 -4.66
#